data_AF-A0A078LSF7-F1
#
_entry.id   AF-A0A078LSF7-F1
#
_cell.length_a   1.000
_cell.length_b   1.000
_cell.length_c   1.000
_cell.angle_alpha   90.00
_cell.angle_beta   90.00
_cell.angle_gamma   90.00
#
_symmetry.space_group_name_H-M   'P 1'
#
loop_
_entity.id
_entity.type
_entity.pdbx_description
1 polymer ?
#
loop_
_entity_poly.entity_id
_entity_poly.type
_entity_poly.pdbx_seq_one_letter_code
_entity_poly.pdbx_strand_id
1 'polypeptide(L)'
;MLEQQAQRQGWQGMQLRYEINIPTSAANQPACPAAPQVQAIGDAPSAMERQQLQVRCTEAPGWSVNATGQAHVFLPAVHAEGLIDRGQTLTAGDLKLQRINIAKARRGYYNHLDEVIGLTAKRRIRAGQTLTPALLAQSMAVRRGQPVKIIASHEGIEATTSGEALADGQPGDVIRVRNVRSEKVIDAKVVEAGVVTSTF
;
A
#
# COMPACT_ATOMS: atom_id res chain seq x y z
N MET A 1 -21.10 5.59 1.43
CA MET A 1 -19.95 6.00 0.59
C MET A 1 -18.62 5.43 1.07
N LEU A 2 -18.21 5.63 2.32
CA LEU A 2 -16.92 5.11 2.83
C LEU A 2 -16.82 3.57 2.85
N GLU A 3 -17.90 2.85 3.14
CA GLU A 3 -17.91 1.38 3.14
C GLU A 3 -17.72 0.79 1.73
N GLN A 4 -18.33 1.39 0.70
CA GLN A 4 -18.11 0.99 -0.69
C GLN A 4 -16.66 1.26 -1.13
N GLN A 5 -16.06 2.36 -0.66
CA GLN A 5 -14.66 2.65 -0.91
C GLN A 5 -13.74 1.64 -0.20
N ALA A 6 -14.06 1.27 1.04
CA ALA A 6 -13.34 0.24 1.78
C ALA A 6 -13.38 -1.11 1.07
N GLN A 7 -14.55 -1.52 0.54
CA GLN A 7 -14.68 -2.75 -0.25
C GLN A 7 -13.87 -2.70 -1.55
N ARG A 8 -13.93 -1.59 -2.29
CA ARG A 8 -13.15 -1.43 -3.54
C ARG A 8 -11.64 -1.48 -3.32
N GLN A 9 -11.18 -1.01 -2.16
CA GLN A 9 -9.76 -0.99 -1.82
C GLN A 9 -9.32 -2.16 -0.93
N GLY A 10 -10.22 -3.11 -0.63
CA GLY A 10 -9.90 -4.30 0.16
C GLY A 10 -9.48 -4.02 1.61
N TRP A 11 -9.86 -2.86 2.18
CA TRP A 11 -9.40 -2.45 3.51
C TRP A 11 -9.87 -3.39 4.62
N GLN A 12 -8.94 -3.87 5.43
CA GLN A 12 -9.23 -4.66 6.63
C GLN A 12 -9.00 -3.85 7.92
N GLY A 13 -9.88 -4.05 8.90
CA GLY A 13 -9.73 -3.45 10.24
C GLY A 13 -10.01 -1.94 10.30
N MET A 14 -10.83 -1.42 9.38
CA MET A 14 -11.21 -0.01 9.32
C MET A 14 -11.88 0.47 10.60
N GLN A 15 -11.36 1.56 11.15
CA GLN A 15 -11.99 2.32 12.23
C GLN A 15 -12.29 3.73 11.76
N LEU A 16 -13.52 4.17 12.01
CA LEU A 16 -14.03 5.46 11.57
C LEU A 16 -14.34 6.31 12.79
N ARG A 17 -13.75 7.51 12.85
CA ARG A 17 -14.06 8.51 13.86
C ARG A 17 -14.50 9.79 13.18
N TYR A 18 -15.75 10.17 13.38
CA TYR A 18 -16.24 11.47 12.94
C TYR A 18 -15.99 12.51 14.02
N GLU A 19 -15.38 13.61 13.61
CA GLU A 19 -15.25 14.80 14.43
C GLU A 19 -16.13 15.88 13.84
N ILE A 20 -17.10 16.36 14.61
CA ILE A 20 -18.00 17.44 14.19
C ILE A 20 -17.76 18.61 15.14
N ASN A 21 -17.37 19.74 14.58
CA ASN A 21 -17.23 21.00 15.28
C ASN A 21 -18.48 21.84 15.02
N ILE A 22 -19.29 21.98 16.07
CA ILE A 22 -20.50 22.79 16.09
C ILE A 22 -20.13 24.13 16.75
N PRO A 23 -20.44 25.28 16.13
CA PRO A 23 -20.14 26.58 16.72
C PRO A 23 -20.95 26.78 18.01
N THR A 24 -20.40 27.58 18.93
CA THR A 24 -21.06 27.91 20.20
C THR A 24 -22.41 28.60 20.03
N SER A 25 -22.65 29.26 18.89
CA SER A 25 -23.96 29.85 18.55
C SER A 25 -25.09 28.81 18.46
N ALA A 26 -24.77 27.52 18.28
CA ALA A 26 -25.76 26.45 18.34
C ALA A 26 -26.32 26.26 19.76
N ALA A 27 -25.56 26.58 20.80
CA ALA A 27 -26.03 26.47 22.19
C ALA A 27 -27.12 27.49 22.53
N ASN A 28 -27.24 28.56 21.73
CA ASN A 28 -28.31 29.55 21.87
C ASN A 28 -29.62 29.10 21.19
N GLN A 29 -29.63 27.95 20.52
CA GLN A 29 -30.82 27.42 19.87
C GLN A 29 -31.63 26.57 20.86
N PRO A 30 -32.97 26.57 20.75
CA PRO A 30 -33.82 25.71 21.57
C PRO A 30 -33.54 24.23 21.28
N ALA A 31 -33.73 23.38 22.29
CA ALA A 31 -33.57 21.93 22.13
C ALA A 31 -34.50 21.42 21.02
N CYS A 32 -33.95 20.63 20.09
CA CYS A 32 -34.75 20.01 19.04
C CYS A 32 -35.52 18.82 19.64
N PRO A 33 -36.86 18.76 19.53
CA PRO A 33 -37.62 17.64 20.08
C PRO A 33 -37.36 16.31 19.34
N ALA A 34 -36.96 16.40 18.06
CA ALA A 34 -36.50 15.27 17.26
C ALA A 34 -34.98 15.32 16.99
N ALA A 35 -34.44 14.22 16.45
CA ALA A 35 -33.05 14.17 16.02
C ALA A 35 -32.81 15.22 14.90
N PRO A 36 -31.86 16.16 15.07
CA PRO A 36 -31.60 17.17 14.06
C PRO A 36 -31.04 16.54 12.79
N GLN A 37 -31.44 17.05 11.64
CA GLN A 37 -30.96 16.58 10.35
C GLN A 37 -29.61 17.22 10.02
N VAL A 38 -28.64 16.40 9.63
CA VAL A 38 -27.30 16.86 9.23
C VAL A 38 -27.14 16.62 7.73
N GLN A 39 -26.84 17.67 6.98
CA GLN A 39 -26.62 17.61 5.54
C GLN A 39 -25.28 18.24 5.19
N ALA A 40 -24.52 17.64 4.27
CA ALA A 40 -23.33 18.27 3.71
C ALA A 40 -23.75 19.33 2.67
N ILE A 41 -23.19 20.53 2.77
CA ILE A 41 -23.55 21.68 1.92
C ILE A 41 -22.39 22.18 1.05
N GLY A 42 -21.29 21.43 0.97
CA GLY A 42 -20.12 21.76 0.15
C GLY A 42 -19.64 20.60 -0.72
N ASP A 43 -18.69 20.91 -1.62
CA ASP A 43 -18.24 19.99 -2.68
C ASP A 43 -17.00 19.16 -2.32
N ALA A 44 -16.75 18.96 -1.02
CA ALA A 44 -15.58 18.22 -0.59
C ALA A 44 -15.64 16.77 -1.12
N PRO A 45 -14.60 16.30 -1.84
CA PRO A 45 -14.68 15.06 -2.64
C PRO A 45 -14.71 13.79 -1.79
N SER A 46 -14.35 13.87 -0.51
CA SER A 46 -14.39 12.76 0.44
C SER A 46 -14.74 13.25 1.84
N ALA A 47 -15.49 12.43 2.59
CA ALA A 47 -15.79 12.67 3.99
C ALA A 47 -14.54 12.81 4.89
N MET A 48 -13.37 12.37 4.40
CA MET A 48 -12.08 12.50 5.09
C MET A 48 -11.48 13.92 5.02
N GLU A 49 -12.01 14.77 4.15
CA GLU A 49 -11.66 16.19 4.08
C GLU A 49 -12.63 17.02 4.93
N ARG A 50 -12.29 18.28 5.18
CA ARG A 50 -13.13 19.18 5.97
C ARG A 50 -14.45 19.43 5.24
N GLN A 51 -15.53 18.89 5.79
CA GLN A 51 -16.91 19.06 5.32
C GLN A 51 -17.51 20.33 5.90
N GLN A 52 -18.30 21.04 5.08
CA GLN A 52 -19.28 22.00 5.55
C GLN A 52 -20.61 21.28 5.74
N LEU A 53 -21.15 21.36 6.96
CA LEU A 53 -22.38 20.70 7.35
C LEU A 53 -23.42 21.75 7.71
N GLN A 54 -24.67 21.49 7.39
CA GLN A 54 -25.82 22.20 7.92
C GLN A 54 -26.60 21.27 8.83
N VAL A 55 -26.78 21.70 10.09
CA VAL A 55 -27.58 21.01 11.10
C VAL A 55 -28.90 21.76 11.22
N ARG A 56 -30.02 21.13 10.84
CA ARG A 56 -31.36 21.73 10.98
C ARG A 56 -32.25 20.95 11.94
N CYS A 57 -32.98 21.68 12.77
CA CYS A 57 -34.17 21.18 13.43
C CYS A 57 -35.38 21.51 12.57
N THR A 58 -36.12 20.49 12.13
CA THR A 58 -37.32 20.65 11.29
C THR A 58 -38.59 20.93 12.08
N GLU A 59 -38.58 20.64 13.38
CA GLU A 59 -39.74 20.82 14.26
C GLU A 59 -39.75 22.19 14.90
N ALA A 60 -40.94 22.71 15.21
CA ALA A 60 -41.10 24.03 15.80
C ALA A 60 -40.60 24.06 17.26
N PRO A 61 -39.82 25.08 17.67
CA PRO A 61 -39.26 26.17 16.87
C PRO A 61 -38.02 25.72 16.05
N GLY A 62 -38.17 25.68 14.72
CA GLY A 62 -37.14 25.17 13.81
C GLY A 62 -35.96 26.12 13.70
N TRP A 63 -34.77 25.57 13.52
CA TRP A 63 -33.52 26.33 13.43
C TRP A 63 -32.53 25.64 12.51
N SER A 64 -31.51 26.39 12.07
CA SER A 64 -30.42 25.87 11.24
C SER A 64 -29.10 26.48 11.66
N VAL A 65 -28.06 25.66 11.78
CA VAL A 65 -26.71 26.08 12.14
C VAL A 65 -25.70 25.41 11.22
N ASN A 66 -24.72 26.18 10.75
CA ASN A 66 -23.60 25.63 9.99
C ASN A 66 -22.57 25.05 10.97
N ALA A 67 -22.17 23.81 10.73
CA ALA A 67 -21.12 23.11 11.45
C ALA A 67 -20.02 22.70 10.46
N THR A 68 -18.89 22.25 10.98
CA THR A 68 -17.87 21.59 10.16
C THR A 68 -17.64 20.19 10.67
N GLY A 69 -17.36 19.26 9.76
CA GLY A 69 -17.11 17.87 10.11
C GLY A 69 -15.93 17.31 9.37
N GLN A 70 -15.27 16.32 9.94
CA GLN A 70 -14.23 15.56 9.27
C GLN A 70 -14.26 14.11 9.73
N ALA A 71 -14.19 13.18 8.77
CA ALA A 71 -13.99 11.77 9.06
C ALA A 71 -12.49 11.47 9.19
N HIS A 72 -12.10 10.86 10.30
CA HIS A 72 -10.78 10.27 10.46
C HIS A 72 -10.92 8.77 10.27
N VAL A 73 -10.33 8.26 9.18
CA VAL A 73 -10.29 6.83 8.88
C VAL A 73 -8.94 6.29 9.32
N PHE A 74 -8.97 5.31 10.20
CA PHE A 74 -7.78 4.62 10.69
C PHE A 74 -7.74 3.19 10.14
N LEU A 75 -6.59 2.84 9.57
CA LEU A 75 -6.31 1.48 9.09
C LEU A 75 -5.00 0.98 9.68
N PRO A 76 -4.88 -0.32 9.94
CA PRO A 76 -3.58 -0.93 10.16
C PRO A 76 -2.74 -0.74 8.90
N ALA A 77 -1.54 -0.20 9.06
CA ALA A 77 -0.56 -0.08 7.98
C ALA A 77 0.73 -0.77 8.39
N VAL A 78 1.49 -1.25 7.40
CA VAL A 78 2.79 -1.86 7.64
C VAL A 78 3.81 -0.80 8.01
N HIS A 79 4.49 -1.01 9.13
CA HIS A 79 5.58 -0.21 9.65
C HIS A 79 6.81 -1.09 9.84
N ALA A 80 7.99 -0.47 9.81
CA ALA A 80 9.22 -1.14 10.20
C ALA A 80 9.22 -1.43 11.72
N GLU A 81 9.47 -2.66 12.11
CA GLU A 81 9.63 -3.05 13.53
C GLU A 81 10.91 -2.43 14.10
N GLY A 82 12.02 -2.58 13.36
CA GLY A 82 13.33 -2.04 13.67
C GLY A 82 13.94 -1.19 12.54
N LEU A 83 15.25 -0.96 12.61
CA LEU A 83 16.00 -0.35 11.51
C LEU A 83 16.08 -1.34 10.34
N ILE A 84 15.78 -0.89 9.13
CA ILE A 84 15.94 -1.69 7.90
C ILE A 84 16.94 -0.96 7.00
N ASP A 85 18.02 -1.63 6.64
CA ASP A 85 19.08 -1.03 5.81
C ASP A 85 18.74 -1.06 4.32
N ARG A 86 19.38 -0.16 3.55
CA ARG A 86 19.24 -0.17 2.09
C ARG A 86 19.73 -1.50 1.53
N GLY A 87 18.93 -2.12 0.66
CA GLY A 87 19.24 -3.40 0.04
C GLY A 87 18.82 -4.61 0.86
N GLN A 88 18.33 -4.42 2.10
CA GLN A 88 17.77 -5.50 2.91
C GLN A 88 16.44 -5.97 2.31
N THR A 89 16.27 -7.29 2.21
CA THR A 89 14.98 -7.93 1.89
C THR A 89 14.16 -8.07 3.16
N LEU A 90 12.91 -7.64 3.10
CA LEU A 90 12.02 -7.55 4.26
C LEU A 90 11.44 -8.93 4.59
N THR A 91 11.50 -9.29 5.86
CA THR A 91 10.91 -10.50 6.44
C THR A 91 9.78 -10.14 7.40
N ALA A 92 8.98 -11.12 7.83
CA ALA A 92 7.90 -10.86 8.79
C ALA A 92 8.39 -10.26 10.12
N GLY A 93 9.62 -10.60 10.56
CA GLY A 93 10.21 -10.07 11.79
C GLY A 93 10.66 -8.61 11.70
N ASP A 94 10.81 -8.07 10.48
CA ASP A 94 11.17 -6.67 10.25
C ASP A 94 9.96 -5.74 10.30
N LEU A 95 8.75 -6.28 10.48
CA LEU A 95 7.50 -5.59 10.19
C LEU A 95 6.52 -5.69 11.36
N LYS A 96 5.71 -4.64 11.50
CA LYS A 96 4.53 -4.62 12.37
C LYS A 96 3.38 -3.87 11.73
N LEU A 97 2.17 -4.14 12.21
CA LEU A 97 0.99 -3.35 11.87
C LEU A 97 0.78 -2.26 12.94
N GLN A 98 0.63 -1.02 12.48
CA GLN A 98 0.25 0.10 13.33
C GLN A 98 -0.87 0.89 12.69
N ARG A 99 -1.84 1.34 13.48
CA ARG A 99 -2.95 2.14 12.96
C ARG A 99 -2.47 3.55 12.59
N ILE A 100 -2.81 3.98 11.38
CA ILE A 100 -2.55 5.33 10.88
C ILE A 100 -3.83 5.97 10.38
N ASN A 101 -3.91 7.30 10.46
CA ASN A 101 -4.95 8.05 9.77
C ASN A 101 -4.60 8.16 8.28
N ILE A 102 -5.36 7.46 7.44
CA ILE A 102 -5.07 7.39 6.01
C ILE A 102 -5.37 8.68 5.26
N ALA A 103 -6.15 9.61 5.83
CA ALA A 103 -6.32 10.96 5.27
C ALA A 103 -4.98 11.72 5.17
N LYS A 104 -4.03 11.38 6.04
CA LYS A 104 -2.68 11.95 6.06
C LYS A 104 -1.65 11.10 5.29
N ALA A 105 -2.01 9.89 4.88
CA ALA A 105 -1.11 8.91 4.23
C ALA A 105 -1.04 9.10 2.70
N ARG A 106 -0.80 10.34 2.23
CA ARG A 106 -0.82 10.68 0.79
C ARG A 106 0.25 9.97 -0.06
N ARG A 107 1.29 9.42 0.56
CA ARG A 107 2.39 8.72 -0.11
C ARG A 107 2.12 7.23 -0.33
N GLY A 108 0.90 6.77 -0.04
CA GLY A 108 0.53 5.37 -0.03
C GLY A 108 0.94 4.66 1.27
N TYR A 109 0.42 3.46 1.45
CA TYR A 109 0.67 2.56 2.56
C TYR A 109 0.36 1.13 2.11
N TYR A 110 0.83 0.15 2.88
CA TYR A 110 0.44 -1.25 2.73
C TYR A 110 -0.46 -1.64 3.90
N ASN A 111 -1.55 -2.35 3.65
CA ASN A 111 -2.52 -2.75 4.69
C ASN A 111 -2.21 -4.16 5.24
N HIS A 112 -1.41 -4.95 4.53
CA HIS A 112 -1.03 -6.31 4.86
C HIS A 112 0.49 -6.52 4.78
N LEU A 113 1.01 -7.36 5.68
CA LEU A 113 2.43 -7.72 5.71
C LEU A 113 2.87 -8.43 4.43
N ASP A 114 2.01 -9.30 3.88
CA ASP A 114 2.31 -10.12 2.69
C ASP A 114 2.52 -9.29 1.42
N GLU A 115 2.03 -8.05 1.38
CA GLU A 115 2.30 -7.12 0.28
C GLU A 115 3.77 -6.65 0.26
N VAL A 116 4.47 -6.82 1.37
CA VAL A 116 5.78 -6.22 1.64
C VAL A 116 6.88 -7.25 1.86
N ILE A 117 6.53 -8.43 2.40
CA ILE A 117 7.47 -9.52 2.61
C ILE A 117 8.11 -9.93 1.28
N GLY A 118 9.43 -10.07 1.26
CA GLY A 118 10.21 -10.39 0.06
C GLY A 118 10.56 -9.18 -0.82
N LEU A 119 10.01 -7.99 -0.55
CA LEU A 119 10.49 -6.75 -1.18
C LEU A 119 11.82 -6.31 -0.56
N THR A 120 12.54 -5.46 -1.27
CA THR A 120 13.83 -4.90 -0.84
C THR A 120 13.74 -3.40 -0.60
N ALA A 121 14.36 -2.93 0.48
CA ALA A 121 14.42 -1.52 0.82
C ALA A 121 15.32 -0.73 -0.16
N LYS A 122 14.75 0.24 -0.86
CA LYS A 122 15.48 1.14 -1.77
C LYS A 122 16.37 2.13 -1.01
N ARG A 123 16.13 2.37 0.26
CA ARG A 123 16.91 3.27 1.13
C ARG A 123 16.76 2.80 2.57
N ARG A 124 17.61 3.30 3.46
CA ARG A 124 17.47 3.04 4.91
C ARG A 124 16.11 3.53 5.42
N ILE A 125 15.44 2.71 6.21
CA ILE A 125 14.14 2.95 6.83
C ILE A 125 14.31 2.87 8.34
N ARG A 126 13.76 3.87 9.06
CA ARG A 126 13.89 3.93 10.53
C ARG A 126 12.84 3.05 11.20
N ALA A 127 13.15 2.58 12.41
CA ALA A 127 12.18 1.89 13.25
C ALA A 127 10.91 2.72 13.46
N GLY A 128 9.75 2.06 13.39
CA GLY A 128 8.44 2.68 13.51
C GLY A 128 7.97 3.48 12.29
N GLN A 129 8.79 3.62 11.24
CA GLN A 129 8.40 4.34 10.02
C GLN A 129 7.38 3.53 9.21
N THR A 130 6.29 4.17 8.77
CA THR A 130 5.32 3.58 7.84
C THR A 130 5.98 3.25 6.51
N LEU A 131 5.77 2.03 6.02
CA LEU A 131 6.24 1.60 4.72
C LEU A 131 5.33 2.13 3.62
N THR A 132 5.96 2.69 2.59
CA THR A 132 5.26 3.22 1.41
C THR A 132 5.88 2.66 0.14
N PRO A 133 5.15 2.60 -0.98
CA PRO A 133 5.67 2.04 -2.23
C PRO A 133 6.97 2.68 -2.72
N ALA A 134 7.17 3.97 -2.44
CA ALA A 134 8.41 4.67 -2.81
C ALA A 134 9.66 4.16 -2.06
N LEU A 135 9.49 3.45 -0.94
CA LEU A 135 10.58 2.89 -0.12
C LEU A 135 11.05 1.53 -0.60
N LEU A 136 10.22 0.81 -1.37
CA LEU A 136 10.43 -0.61 -1.64
C LEU A 136 10.55 -0.85 -3.15
N ALA A 137 11.28 -1.91 -3.50
CA ALA A 137 11.35 -2.47 -4.84
C ALA A 137 11.27 -3.99 -4.73
N GLN A 138 11.02 -4.69 -5.83
CA GLN A 138 11.20 -6.14 -5.82
C GLN A 138 12.67 -6.49 -5.51
N SER A 139 12.88 -7.61 -4.82
CA SER A 139 14.22 -8.10 -4.57
C SER A 139 14.86 -8.60 -5.87
N MET A 140 16.18 -8.43 -5.99
CA MET A 140 16.92 -9.05 -7.09
C MET A 140 16.92 -10.56 -6.86
N ALA A 141 16.22 -11.29 -7.73
CA ALA A 141 16.20 -12.75 -7.71
C ALA A 141 17.50 -13.34 -8.29
N VAL A 142 18.14 -12.60 -9.20
CA VAL A 142 19.42 -12.97 -9.79
C VAL A 142 20.38 -11.78 -9.70
N ARG A 143 21.64 -12.05 -9.35
CA ARG A 143 22.74 -11.08 -9.37
C ARG A 143 23.75 -11.42 -10.46
N ARG A 144 24.43 -10.41 -11.00
CA ARG A 144 25.55 -10.60 -11.93
C ARG A 144 26.64 -11.48 -11.30
N GLY A 145 27.14 -12.44 -12.07
CA GLY A 145 28.10 -13.46 -11.66
C GLY A 145 27.48 -14.62 -10.87
N GLN A 146 26.19 -14.56 -10.54
CA GLN A 146 25.53 -15.65 -9.84
C GLN A 146 25.36 -16.86 -10.78
N PRO A 147 25.66 -18.08 -10.30
CA PRO A 147 25.27 -19.30 -11.02
C PRO A 147 23.75 -19.42 -11.02
N VAL A 148 23.18 -19.64 -12.20
CA VAL A 148 21.73 -19.77 -12.41
C VAL A 148 21.39 -21.07 -13.12
N LYS A 149 20.17 -21.56 -12.90
CA LYS A 149 19.58 -22.65 -13.69
C LYS A 149 18.81 -22.03 -14.86
N ILE A 150 19.25 -22.34 -16.08
CA ILE A 150 18.54 -22.00 -17.31
C ILE A 150 17.55 -23.12 -17.61
N ILE A 151 16.28 -22.78 -17.72
CA ILE A 151 15.20 -23.65 -18.17
C ILE A 151 14.85 -23.25 -19.60
N ALA A 152 14.75 -24.24 -20.49
CA ALA A 152 14.34 -24.07 -21.86
C ALA A 152 13.14 -24.97 -22.12
N SER A 153 11.99 -24.41 -22.47
CA SER A 153 10.78 -25.17 -22.79
C SER A 153 10.34 -24.91 -24.23
N HIS A 154 10.14 -25.97 -25.02
CA HIS A 154 9.54 -25.88 -26.35
C HIS A 154 8.65 -27.11 -26.60
N GLU A 155 7.41 -26.90 -27.03
CA GLU A 155 6.44 -27.98 -27.36
C GLU A 155 6.33 -29.10 -26.30
N GLY A 156 6.35 -28.72 -25.01
CA GLY A 156 6.22 -29.67 -23.90
C GLY A 156 7.51 -30.40 -23.52
N ILE A 157 8.64 -30.12 -24.19
CA ILE A 157 9.96 -30.62 -23.82
C ILE A 157 10.65 -29.53 -22.98
N GLU A 158 11.07 -29.90 -21.76
CA GLU A 158 11.87 -29.05 -20.88
C GLU A 158 13.33 -29.56 -20.84
N ALA A 159 14.27 -28.67 -21.14
CA ALA A 159 15.70 -28.88 -20.96
C ALA A 159 16.24 -27.92 -19.90
N THR A 160 17.10 -28.42 -19.03
CA THR A 160 17.72 -27.59 -17.98
C THR A 160 19.24 -27.65 -18.06
N THR A 161 19.88 -26.51 -17.82
CA THR A 161 21.33 -26.38 -17.88
C THR A 161 21.80 -25.27 -16.94
N SER A 162 23.09 -25.27 -16.61
CA SER A 162 23.68 -24.24 -15.76
C SER A 162 24.14 -23.04 -16.59
N GLY A 163 24.04 -21.86 -15.99
CA GLY A 163 24.54 -20.62 -16.56
C GLY A 163 25.11 -19.68 -15.51
N GLU A 164 25.72 -18.61 -15.98
CA GLU A 164 26.21 -17.50 -15.17
C GLU A 164 25.45 -16.24 -15.60
N ALA A 165 24.78 -15.58 -14.66
CA ALA A 165 24.09 -14.34 -14.94
C ALA A 165 25.08 -13.21 -15.25
N LEU A 166 24.85 -12.47 -16.33
CA LEU A 166 25.72 -11.34 -16.73
C LEU A 166 25.15 -9.98 -16.29
N ALA A 167 23.95 -9.96 -15.73
CA ALA A 167 23.27 -8.80 -15.18
C ALA A 167 22.44 -9.19 -13.94
N ASP A 168 22.12 -8.19 -13.12
CA ASP A 168 21.13 -8.34 -12.05
C ASP A 168 19.72 -8.37 -12.65
N GLY A 169 18.78 -9.09 -12.01
CA GLY A 169 17.39 -9.14 -12.46
C GLY A 169 16.41 -9.49 -11.35
N GLN A 170 15.26 -8.83 -11.39
CA GLN A 170 14.07 -9.14 -10.60
C GLN A 170 13.23 -10.19 -11.32
N PRO A 171 12.35 -10.94 -10.63
CA PRO A 171 11.40 -11.82 -11.29
C PRO A 171 10.63 -11.11 -12.41
N GLY A 172 10.71 -11.65 -13.62
CA GLY A 172 10.11 -11.06 -14.82
C GLY A 172 11.08 -10.31 -15.74
N ASP A 173 12.23 -9.87 -15.24
CA ASP A 173 13.24 -9.16 -16.04
C ASP A 173 13.91 -10.11 -17.04
N VAL A 174 14.23 -9.60 -18.23
CA VAL A 174 15.07 -10.32 -19.21
C VAL A 174 16.52 -9.90 -19.00
N ILE A 175 17.38 -10.87 -18.66
CA ILE A 175 18.80 -10.65 -18.40
C ILE A 175 19.65 -11.51 -19.34
N ARG A 176 20.87 -11.05 -19.64
CA ARG A 176 21.86 -11.84 -20.36
C ARG A 176 22.44 -12.89 -19.43
N VAL A 177 22.50 -14.14 -19.89
CA VAL A 177 23.06 -15.28 -19.15
C VAL A 177 24.01 -16.04 -20.07
N ARG A 178 25.19 -16.39 -19.56
CA ARG A 178 26.15 -17.24 -20.27
C ARG A 178 25.91 -18.69 -19.89
N ASN A 179 25.66 -19.55 -20.87
CA ASN A 179 25.63 -20.99 -20.64
C ASN A 179 27.05 -21.47 -20.32
N VAL A 180 27.25 -22.15 -19.19
CA VAL A 180 28.60 -22.56 -18.76
C VAL A 180 29.19 -23.71 -19.58
N ARG A 181 28.34 -24.47 -20.29
CA ARG A 181 28.76 -25.63 -21.10
C ARG A 181 29.09 -25.23 -22.54
N SER A 182 28.31 -24.34 -23.13
CA SER A 182 28.48 -23.92 -24.54
C SER A 182 29.13 -22.55 -24.71
N GLU A 183 29.36 -21.83 -23.60
CA GLU A 183 29.86 -20.44 -23.54
C GLU A 183 28.99 -19.41 -24.27
N LYS A 184 27.87 -19.82 -24.86
CA LYS A 184 26.93 -18.92 -25.55
C LYS A 184 26.21 -18.02 -24.54
N VAL A 185 26.04 -16.76 -24.92
CA VAL A 185 25.23 -15.79 -24.17
C VAL A 185 23.83 -15.75 -24.76
N ILE A 186 22.82 -15.91 -23.91
CA ILE A 186 21.41 -15.89 -24.28
C ILE A 186 20.66 -14.84 -23.44
N ASP A 187 19.53 -14.37 -23.95
CA ASP A 187 18.56 -13.59 -23.18
C ASP A 187 17.57 -14.53 -22.50
N ALA A 188 17.47 -14.41 -21.17
CA ALA A 188 16.62 -15.26 -20.37
C ALA A 188 15.81 -14.43 -19.37
N LYS A 189 14.54 -14.76 -19.22
CA LYS A 189 13.62 -14.14 -18.27
C LYS A 189 13.83 -14.74 -16.88
N VAL A 190 14.08 -13.91 -15.87
CA VAL A 190 14.18 -14.36 -14.47
C VAL A 190 12.82 -14.86 -14.00
N VAL A 191 12.79 -16.07 -13.45
CA VAL A 191 11.57 -16.70 -12.94
C VAL A 191 11.49 -16.53 -11.43
N GLU A 192 12.55 -16.94 -10.74
CA GLU A 192 12.69 -16.89 -9.29
C GLU A 192 14.17 -16.85 -8.91
N ALA A 193 14.47 -16.94 -7.62
CA ALA A 193 15.84 -16.84 -7.12
C ALA A 193 16.77 -17.88 -7.78
N GLY A 194 17.74 -17.41 -8.58
CA GLY A 194 18.70 -18.28 -9.25
C GLY A 194 18.15 -19.09 -10.45
N VAL A 195 16.92 -18.83 -10.91
CA VAL A 195 16.29 -19.57 -12.02
C VAL A 195 15.86 -18.60 -13.12
N VAL A 196 16.22 -18.93 -14.35
CA VAL A 196 15.87 -18.16 -15.55
C VAL A 196 15.29 -19.07 -16.62
N THR A 197 14.39 -18.56 -17.45
CA THR A 197 13.86 -19.27 -18.62
C THR A 197 14.32 -18.61 -19.91
N SER A 198 14.81 -19.41 -20.86
CA SER A 198 15.18 -18.91 -22.19
C SER A 198 13.94 -18.39 -22.92
N THR A 199 14.01 -17.16 -23.42
CA THR A 199 13.05 -16.62 -24.39
C THR A 199 13.51 -17.07 -25.77
N PHE A 200 12.82 -18.05 -26.36
CA PHE A 200 13.06 -18.50 -27.73
C PHE A 200 12.30 -17.63 -28.73
#